data_AF-A0A1C4UDA2-F1
#
_entry.id   AF-A0A1C4UDA2-F1
#
_cell.length_a   1.000
_cell.length_b   1.000
_cell.length_c   1.000
_cell.angle_alpha   90.00
_cell.angle_beta   90.00
_cell.angle_gamma   90.00
#
_symmetry.space_group_name_H-M   'P 1'
#
loop_
_entity.id
_entity.type
_entity.pdbx_description
1 polymer ?
#
loop_
_entity_poly.entity_id
_entity_poly.type
_entity_poly.pdbx_seq_one_letter_code
_entity_poly.pdbx_strand_id
1 'polypeptide(L)'
;MTTRTDIPDGDRPPGDGQPGQDACGMTPAEIVRRWLRLVTADAELSPYLVGVDRVRLAAHLTASVAAALAGEPADAWGGLGLSEEQHRRVGDYLVGVCWAAGLPDERIAQVRRAVAR
;
A
#
# COMPACT_ATOMS: atom_id res chain seq x y z
N MET A 1 -28.36 38.83 -35.26
CA MET A 1 -27.59 38.34 -36.42
C MET A 1 -26.17 38.84 -36.18
N THR A 2 -25.20 38.02 -35.77
CA THR A 2 -24.64 36.89 -36.53
C THR A 2 -23.99 35.86 -35.59
N THR A 3 -24.13 34.60 -35.96
CA THR A 3 -23.55 33.40 -35.37
C THR A 3 -22.04 33.35 -35.60
N ARG A 4 -21.25 32.95 -34.59
CA ARG A 4 -19.91 32.38 -34.77
C ARG A 4 -19.69 31.25 -33.76
N THR A 5 -19.83 30.03 -34.26
CA THR A 5 -19.32 28.79 -33.65
C THR A 5 -17.93 28.52 -34.23
N ASP A 6 -17.16 27.64 -33.56
CA ASP A 6 -15.95 26.91 -34.05
C ASP A 6 -14.61 27.60 -33.67
N ILE A 7 -13.62 27.08 -32.91
CA ILE A 7 -13.26 25.80 -32.24
C ILE A 7 -12.26 26.18 -31.10
N PRO A 8 -12.25 25.53 -29.91
CA PRO A 8 -11.08 25.59 -29.03
C PRO A 8 -10.02 24.55 -29.44
N ASP A 9 -8.91 25.05 -30.00
CA ASP A 9 -7.62 24.34 -30.10
C ASP A 9 -7.07 24.11 -28.69
N GLY A 10 -6.47 22.94 -28.49
CA GLY A 10 -6.13 22.41 -27.18
C GLY A 10 -5.12 23.24 -26.40
N ASP A 11 -5.10 23.04 -25.08
CA ASP A 11 -3.92 22.51 -24.39
C ASP A 11 -4.29 22.21 -22.92
N ARG A 12 -3.97 21.00 -22.49
CA ARG A 12 -4.13 20.44 -21.13
C ARG A 12 -3.62 21.42 -20.06
N PRO A 13 -4.36 21.73 -18.96
CA PRO A 13 -4.28 20.92 -17.72
C PRO A 13 -5.53 21.01 -16.79
N PRO A 14 -5.60 20.22 -15.71
CA PRO A 14 -5.04 20.70 -14.45
C PRO A 14 -4.04 19.69 -13.90
N GLY A 15 -3.03 20.19 -13.19
CA GLY A 15 -2.05 19.35 -12.54
C GLY A 15 -2.75 18.32 -11.65
N ASP A 16 -2.68 17.06 -12.03
CA ASP A 16 -2.57 15.98 -11.07
C ASP A 16 -1.45 16.39 -10.14
N GLY A 17 -1.82 16.77 -8.91
CA GLY A 17 -0.90 16.93 -7.82
C GLY A 17 -0.23 15.59 -7.57
N GLN A 18 0.83 15.31 -8.32
CA GLN A 18 1.86 14.37 -7.93
C GLN A 18 3.08 15.17 -7.50
N PRO A 19 3.03 15.82 -6.31
CA PRO A 19 4.23 16.38 -5.70
C PRO A 19 5.13 15.21 -5.27
N GLY A 20 6.33 15.13 -5.82
CA GLY A 20 7.44 14.39 -5.20
C GLY A 20 7.49 12.88 -5.49
N GLN A 21 7.51 12.47 -6.77
CA GLN A 21 8.05 11.16 -7.14
C GLN A 21 9.58 11.12 -7.20
N ASP A 22 10.25 12.22 -6.85
CA ASP A 22 11.71 12.35 -6.83
C ASP A 22 12.20 12.62 -5.40
N ALA A 23 12.10 11.61 -4.53
CA ALA A 23 12.90 11.54 -3.31
C ALA A 23 13.15 10.06 -2.99
N CYS A 24 14.42 9.69 -2.81
CA CYS A 24 14.87 8.36 -2.44
C CYS A 24 14.02 7.75 -1.30
N GLY A 25 13.19 6.74 -1.60
CA GLY A 25 12.37 6.03 -0.61
C GLY A 25 11.25 5.21 -1.27
N MET A 26 11.27 3.89 -1.08
CA MET A 26 10.30 2.96 -1.68
C MET A 26 8.85 3.37 -1.36
N THR A 27 7.99 3.48 -2.38
CA THR A 27 6.58 3.87 -2.20
C THR A 27 5.79 2.77 -1.47
N PRO A 28 4.70 3.10 -0.73
CA PRO A 28 3.87 2.10 -0.06
C PRO A 28 3.33 1.03 -1.03
N ALA A 29 2.98 1.43 -2.26
CA ALA A 29 2.53 0.50 -3.29
C ALA A 29 3.64 -0.48 -3.72
N GLU A 30 4.90 -0.04 -3.80
CA GLU A 30 6.02 -0.92 -4.13
C GLU A 30 6.37 -1.89 -3.01
N ILE A 31 6.31 -1.45 -1.75
CA ILE A 31 6.48 -2.30 -0.56
C ILE A 31 5.44 -3.43 -0.61
N VAL A 32 4.17 -3.09 -0.83
CA VAL A 32 3.07 -4.07 -0.89
C VAL A 32 3.20 -5.01 -2.08
N ARG A 33 3.60 -4.51 -3.26
CA ARG A 33 3.87 -5.38 -4.43
C ARG A 33 5.01 -6.36 -4.16
N ARG A 34 6.07 -5.93 -3.47
CA ARG A 34 7.20 -6.79 -3.09
C ARG A 34 6.78 -7.84 -2.08
N TRP A 35 5.99 -7.43 -1.08
CA TRP A 35 5.41 -8.31 -0.08
C TRP A 35 4.48 -9.37 -0.72
N LEU A 36 3.56 -8.98 -1.60
CA LEU A 36 2.66 -9.93 -2.30
C LEU A 36 3.41 -10.99 -3.10
N ARG A 37 4.53 -10.61 -3.75
CA ARG A 37 5.38 -11.58 -4.46
C ARG A 37 6.03 -12.57 -3.52
N LEU A 38 6.54 -12.11 -2.37
CA LEU A 38 7.13 -13.00 -1.35
C LEU A 38 6.09 -13.95 -0.78
N VAL A 39 4.94 -13.44 -0.38
CA VAL A 39 3.86 -14.23 0.20
C VAL A 39 3.29 -15.26 -0.79
N THR A 40 3.21 -14.91 -2.08
CA THR A 40 2.79 -15.83 -3.14
C THR A 40 3.85 -16.89 -3.44
N ALA A 41 5.13 -16.56 -3.30
CA ALA A 41 6.23 -17.51 -3.46
C ALA A 41 6.42 -18.40 -2.22
N ASP A 42 5.93 -17.95 -1.07
CA ASP A 42 6.06 -18.63 0.21
C ASP A 42 4.97 -19.70 0.36
N ALA A 43 5.40 -20.96 0.46
CA ALA A 43 4.51 -22.11 0.57
C ALA A 43 3.85 -22.22 1.95
N GLU A 44 4.41 -21.58 2.98
CA GLU A 44 3.79 -21.53 4.30
C GLU A 44 2.68 -20.49 4.34
N LEU A 45 2.84 -19.33 3.69
CA LEU A 45 1.82 -18.28 3.66
C LEU A 45 0.78 -18.41 2.56
N SER A 46 1.14 -18.97 1.41
CA SER A 46 0.21 -19.22 0.30
C SER A 46 -1.10 -19.89 0.72
N PRO A 47 -1.13 -20.96 1.55
CA PRO A 47 -2.38 -21.58 1.99
C PRO A 47 -3.25 -20.65 2.85
N TYR A 48 -2.65 -19.72 3.60
CA TYR A 48 -3.42 -18.77 4.42
C TYR A 48 -4.07 -17.66 3.59
N LEU A 49 -3.60 -17.42 2.36
CA LEU A 49 -4.22 -16.48 1.42
C LEU A 49 -5.14 -17.16 0.40
N VAL A 50 -5.38 -18.48 0.52
CA VAL A 50 -6.37 -19.17 -0.32
C VAL A 50 -7.76 -18.65 0.01
N GLY A 51 -8.43 -18.04 -0.97
CA GLY A 51 -9.75 -17.43 -0.81
C GLY A 51 -9.73 -15.94 -0.42
N VAL A 52 -8.56 -15.36 -0.14
CA VAL A 52 -8.43 -13.92 0.13
C VAL A 52 -8.28 -13.17 -1.20
N ASP A 53 -9.07 -12.10 -1.37
CA ASP A 53 -8.95 -11.23 -2.53
C ASP A 53 -7.64 -10.43 -2.46
N ARG A 54 -6.64 -10.86 -3.24
CA ARG A 54 -5.28 -10.30 -3.20
C ARG A 54 -5.24 -8.85 -3.67
N VAL A 55 -6.14 -8.45 -4.58
CA VAL A 55 -6.20 -7.07 -5.08
C VAL A 55 -6.75 -6.16 -3.98
N ARG A 56 -7.83 -6.59 -3.31
CA ARG A 56 -8.38 -5.87 -2.17
C ARG A 56 -7.39 -5.82 -1.00
N LEU A 57 -6.70 -6.92 -0.72
CA LEU A 57 -5.63 -6.98 0.29
C LEU A 57 -4.50 -6.01 -0.04
N ALA A 58 -4.07 -5.95 -1.31
CA ALA A 58 -3.04 -5.02 -1.76
C ALA A 58 -3.46 -3.56 -1.55
N ALA A 59 -4.68 -3.21 -1.94
CA ALA A 59 -5.20 -1.86 -1.80
C ALA A 59 -5.34 -1.46 -0.32
N HIS A 60 -5.83 -2.37 0.51
CA HIS A 60 -5.98 -2.16 1.94
C HIS A 60 -4.61 -1.97 2.61
N LEU A 61 -3.66 -2.89 2.39
CA LEU A 61 -2.29 -2.76 2.89
C LEU A 61 -1.60 -1.49 2.42
N THR A 62 -1.82 -1.07 1.16
CA THR A 62 -1.22 0.15 0.62
C THR A 62 -1.75 1.39 1.35
N ALA A 63 -3.08 1.45 1.55
CA ALA A 63 -3.71 2.52 2.30
C ALA A 63 -3.23 2.55 3.76
N SER A 64 -3.07 1.37 4.37
CA SER A 64 -2.62 1.26 5.76
C SER A 64 -1.16 1.61 5.97
N VAL A 65 -0.28 1.20 5.05
CA VAL A 65 1.13 1.64 5.08
C VAL A 65 1.21 3.14 4.82
N ALA A 66 0.45 3.68 3.87
CA ALA A 66 0.42 5.12 3.62
C ALA A 66 -0.07 5.91 4.85
N ALA A 67 -1.14 5.47 5.50
CA ALA A 67 -1.65 6.08 6.71
C ALA A 67 -0.69 5.93 7.90
N ALA A 68 -0.06 4.76 8.08
CA ALA A 68 0.96 4.56 9.11
C ALA A 68 2.18 5.48 8.89
N LEU A 69 2.62 5.67 7.65
CA LEU A 69 3.66 6.64 7.28
C LEU A 69 3.18 8.10 7.44
N ALA A 70 1.89 8.36 7.37
CA ALA A 70 1.32 9.67 7.70
C ALA A 70 1.16 9.87 9.23
N GLY A 71 1.38 8.83 10.05
CA GLY A 71 1.12 8.85 11.49
C GLY A 71 -0.35 8.69 11.86
N GLU A 72 -1.21 8.37 10.89
CA GLU A 72 -2.64 8.24 11.06
C GLU A 72 -3.04 6.82 11.47
N PRO A 73 -4.09 6.66 12.28
CA PRO A 73 -4.62 5.35 12.63
C PRO A 73 -5.23 4.71 11.38
N ALA A 74 -4.62 3.63 10.91
CA ALA A 74 -5.16 2.80 9.86
C ALA A 74 -5.72 1.52 10.47
N ASP A 75 -6.98 1.23 10.18
CA ASP A 75 -7.49 -0.12 10.33
C ASP A 75 -6.90 -0.94 9.18
N ALA A 76 -5.81 -1.68 9.46
CA ALA A 76 -5.04 -2.38 8.44
C ALA A 76 -5.57 -3.78 8.09
N TRP A 77 -6.61 -4.19 8.78
CA TRP A 77 -6.90 -5.58 9.04
C TRP A 77 -8.40 -5.87 9.09
N GLY A 78 -9.23 -4.88 9.39
CA GLY A 78 -10.67 -5.05 9.53
C GLY A 78 -11.34 -5.29 8.19
N GLY A 79 -12.19 -6.32 8.17
CA GLY A 79 -13.00 -6.69 7.00
C GLY A 79 -12.29 -7.59 5.99
N LEU A 80 -11.08 -8.08 6.27
CA LEU A 80 -10.37 -9.06 5.44
C LEU A 80 -10.68 -10.52 5.83
N GLY A 81 -11.32 -10.76 6.99
CA GLY A 81 -11.71 -12.10 7.44
C GLY A 81 -10.54 -12.98 7.88
N LEU A 82 -9.39 -12.37 8.19
CA LEU A 82 -8.19 -13.05 8.68
C LEU A 82 -8.30 -13.30 10.20
N SER A 83 -7.85 -14.47 10.64
CA SER A 83 -7.70 -14.79 12.07
C SER A 83 -6.52 -14.02 12.68
N GLU A 84 -6.53 -13.83 14.00
CA GLU A 84 -5.45 -13.14 14.72
C GLU A 84 -4.05 -13.76 14.46
N GLU A 85 -3.98 -15.09 14.33
CA GLU A 85 -2.74 -15.78 13.99
C GLU A 85 -2.25 -15.46 12.57
N GLN A 86 -3.18 -15.35 11.61
CA GLN A 86 -2.87 -14.94 10.24
C GLN A 86 -2.41 -13.48 10.23
N HIS A 87 -3.09 -12.57 10.93
CA HIS A 87 -2.66 -11.17 11.07
C HIS A 87 -1.25 -11.06 11.62
N ARG A 88 -0.93 -11.79 12.71
CA ARG A 88 0.40 -11.75 13.30
C ARG A 88 1.47 -12.19 12.31
N ARG A 89 1.23 -13.26 11.55
CA ARG A 89 2.20 -13.82 10.61
C ARG A 89 2.39 -12.98 9.36
N VAL A 90 1.29 -12.45 8.82
CA VAL A 90 1.27 -11.53 7.68
C VAL A 90 1.94 -10.20 8.04
N GLY A 91 1.68 -9.68 9.24
CA GLY A 91 2.31 -8.46 9.77
C GLY A 91 3.81 -8.61 10.03
N ASP A 92 4.25 -9.75 10.56
CA ASP A 92 5.68 -10.05 10.77
C ASP A 92 6.45 -10.09 9.44
N TYR A 93 5.88 -10.75 8.42
CA TYR A 93 6.44 -10.74 7.06
C TYR A 93 6.46 -9.34 6.45
N LEU A 94 5.44 -8.51 6.68
CA LEU A 94 5.41 -7.12 6.18
C LEU A 94 6.55 -6.29 6.79
N VAL A 95 6.78 -6.42 8.10
CA VAL A 95 7.91 -5.79 8.79
C VAL A 95 9.24 -6.26 8.20
N GLY A 96 9.39 -7.57 7.94
CA GLY A 96 10.57 -8.11 7.27
C GLY A 96 10.82 -7.54 5.88
N VAL A 97 9.76 -7.29 5.10
CA VAL A 97 9.87 -6.63 3.79
C VAL A 97 10.26 -5.16 3.91
N CYS A 98 9.72 -4.44 4.90
CA CYS A 98 10.11 -3.06 5.17
C CYS A 98 11.60 -2.97 5.57
N TRP A 99 12.09 -3.92 6.36
CA TRP A 99 13.52 -4.07 6.65
C TRP A 99 14.35 -4.34 5.39
N ALA A 100 13.95 -5.31 4.57
CA ALA A 100 14.65 -5.65 3.33
C ALA A 100 14.60 -4.54 2.27
N ALA A 101 13.57 -3.69 2.33
CA ALA A 101 13.43 -2.50 1.51
C ALA A 101 14.30 -1.32 1.99
N GLY A 102 14.92 -1.43 3.17
CA GLY A 102 15.79 -0.41 3.73
C GLY A 102 15.03 0.81 4.25
N LEU A 103 13.78 0.64 4.70
CA LEU A 103 13.09 1.74 5.38
C LEU A 103 13.81 2.09 6.69
N PRO A 104 13.84 3.37 7.08
CA PRO A 104 14.40 3.75 8.37
C PRO A 104 13.58 3.16 9.52
N ASP A 105 14.25 2.78 10.60
CA ASP A 105 13.67 2.11 11.78
C ASP A 105 12.42 2.82 12.33
N GLU A 106 12.36 4.15 12.29
CA GLU A 106 11.19 4.93 12.72
C GLU A 106 9.92 4.58 11.93
N ARG A 107 10.06 4.36 10.62
CA ARG A 107 8.97 4.03 9.70
C ARG A 107 8.58 2.58 9.86
N ILE A 108 9.57 1.70 10.05
CA ILE A 108 9.34 0.30 10.39
C ILE A 108 8.58 0.18 11.71
N ALA A 109 8.93 0.98 12.72
CA ALA A 109 8.25 0.99 14.01
C ALA A 109 6.81 1.51 13.90
N GLN A 110 6.55 2.52 13.08
CA GLN A 110 5.20 3.00 12.75
C GLN A 110 4.37 1.92 12.07
N VAL A 111 4.91 1.28 11.03
CA VAL A 111 4.24 0.16 10.34
C VAL A 111 3.98 -0.99 11.32
N ARG A 112 4.97 -1.37 12.14
CA ARG A 112 4.84 -2.44 13.15
C ARG A 112 3.73 -2.14 14.16
N ARG A 113 3.58 -0.89 14.59
CA ARG A 113 2.49 -0.49 15.49
C ARG A 113 1.13 -0.52 14.82
N ALA A 114 1.06 -0.13 13.55
CA ALA A 114 -0.17 -0.22 12.76
C ALA A 114 -0.60 -1.67 12.55
N VAL A 115 0.35 -2.59 12.32
CA VAL A 115 0.03 -4.02 12.10
C VAL A 115 -0.15 -4.84 13.38
N ALA A 116 0.36 -4.39 14.52
CA ALA A 116 0.21 -5.09 15.80
C ALA A 116 -1.09 -4.76 16.55
N ARG A 117 -1.96 -3.93 15.96
CA ARG A 117 -3.23 -3.50 16.52
C ARG A 117 -4.38 -4.28 15.91
#